data_AF-G2I3Z5-F1
#
_entry.id   AF-G2I3Z5-F1
#
_cell.length_a   1.000
_cell.length_b   1.000
_cell.length_c   1.000
_cell.angle_alpha   90.00
_cell.angle_beta   90.00
_cell.angle_gamma   90.00
#
_symmetry.space_group_name_H-M   'P 1'
#
loop_
_entity.id
_entity.type
_entity.pdbx_description
1 polymer ?
#
loop_
_entity_poly.entity_id
_entity_poly.type
_entity_poly.pdbx_seq_one_letter_code
_entity_poly.pdbx_strand_id
1 'polypeptide(L)'
;MSAFVTPQTPAGWATLGLAVIIILLGLPLAYMGAELAFIGGSWYYVVVGLAVTVAGVLMAMGRVAGGLLYLAAVAFTWLWAVWEVGFDGWGLLPRVFGPTLLAVGVVLCLPVLKRAEAARSTLVREVA
;
A
#
# COMPACT_ATOMS: atom_id res chain seq x y z
N MET A 1 15.27 -19.83 1.37
CA MET A 1 13.84 -19.47 1.55
C MET A 1 13.57 -18.21 0.73
N SER A 2 12.69 -18.26 -0.28
CA SER A 2 12.30 -17.04 -1.01
C SER A 2 11.52 -16.13 -0.07
N ALA A 3 11.88 -14.84 0.00
CA ALA A 3 11.16 -13.86 0.82
C ALA A 3 9.73 -13.64 0.30
N PHE A 4 9.53 -13.82 -1.01
CA PHE A 4 8.27 -13.67 -1.72
C PHE A 4 7.44 -14.95 -1.73
N VAL A 5 6.12 -14.78 -1.60
CA VAL A 5 5.15 -15.87 -1.70
C VAL A 5 4.95 -16.21 -3.18
N THR A 6 5.06 -17.48 -3.54
CA THR A 6 4.66 -17.98 -4.86
C THR A 6 3.16 -18.31 -4.82
N PRO A 7 2.27 -17.48 -5.39
CA PRO A 7 0.84 -17.71 -5.29
C PRO A 7 0.43 -18.98 -6.05
N GLN A 8 -0.36 -19.83 -5.40
CA GLN A 8 -0.92 -21.06 -5.98
C GLN A 8 -2.42 -20.96 -6.28
N THR A 9 -3.06 -19.85 -5.90
CA THR A 9 -4.50 -19.62 -6.09
C THR A 9 -4.73 -18.35 -6.92
N PRO A 10 -5.86 -18.25 -7.65
CA PRO A 10 -6.20 -17.04 -8.40
C PRO A 10 -6.25 -15.78 -7.51
N ALA A 11 -6.75 -15.92 -6.28
CA ALA A 11 -6.78 -14.84 -5.30
C ALA A 11 -5.36 -14.41 -4.88
N GLY A 12 -4.43 -15.35 -4.74
CA GLY A 12 -3.02 -15.04 -4.48
C GLY A 12 -2.37 -14.28 -5.63
N TRP A 13 -2.65 -14.66 -6.87
CA TRP A 13 -2.17 -13.93 -8.06
C TRP A 13 -2.75 -12.51 -8.13
N ALA A 14 -4.04 -12.35 -7.83
CA ALA A 14 -4.68 -11.04 -7.76
C ALA A 14 -4.05 -10.15 -6.67
N THR A 15 -3.78 -10.70 -5.48
CA THR A 15 -3.09 -9.96 -4.41
C THR A 15 -1.66 -9.57 -4.81
N LEU A 16 -0.93 -10.45 -5.49
CA LEU A 16 0.41 -10.13 -5.99
C LEU A 16 0.36 -9.04 -7.06
N GLY A 17 -0.58 -9.12 -8.01
CA GLY A 17 -0.79 -8.11 -9.03
C GLY A 17 -1.09 -6.73 -8.41
N LEU A 18 -1.98 -6.69 -7.43
CA LEU A 18 -2.29 -5.46 -6.69
C LEU A 18 -1.06 -4.93 -5.94
N ALA A 19 -0.29 -5.81 -5.29
CA ALA A 19 0.94 -5.42 -4.60
C ALA A 19 1.96 -4.79 -5.56
N VAL A 20 2.13 -5.36 -6.76
CA VAL A 20 3.01 -4.81 -7.80
C VAL A 20 2.52 -3.44 -8.27
N ILE A 21 1.21 -3.29 -8.53
CA ILE A 21 0.62 -1.99 -8.90
C ILE A 21 0.91 -0.93 -7.81
N ILE A 22 0.69 -1.29 -6.54
CA ILE A 22 0.96 -0.39 -5.40
C ILE A 22 2.43 0.02 -5.35
N ILE A 23 3.38 -0.91 -5.56
CA ILE A 23 4.82 -0.60 -5.61
C ILE A 23 5.14 0.35 -6.77
N LEU A 24 4.61 0.05 -7.96
CA LEU A 24 4.84 0.85 -9.18
C LEU A 24 4.25 2.25 -9.09
N LEU A 25 3.23 2.46 -8.27
CA LEU A 25 2.66 3.79 -8.01
C LEU A 25 3.40 4.52 -6.88
N GLY A 26 3.80 3.80 -5.82
CA GLY A 26 4.51 4.39 -4.69
C GLY A 26 5.93 4.87 -5.03
N LEU A 27 6.66 4.13 -5.87
CA LEU A 27 8.05 4.44 -6.22
C LEU A 27 8.19 5.80 -6.95
N PRO A 28 7.47 6.06 -8.07
CA PRO A 28 7.47 7.37 -8.71
C PRO A 28 6.96 8.46 -7.79
N LEU A 29 5.96 8.18 -6.95
CA LEU A 29 5.43 9.16 -6.00
C LEU A 29 6.48 9.59 -4.97
N ALA A 30 7.28 8.66 -4.47
CA ALA A 30 8.38 8.96 -3.55
C ALA A 30 9.49 9.74 -4.25
N TYR A 31 9.86 9.33 -5.47
CA TYR A 31 10.92 9.97 -6.25
C TYR A 31 10.54 11.40 -6.67
N MET A 32 9.41 11.55 -7.37
CA MET A 32 8.92 12.86 -7.80
C MET A 32 8.49 13.74 -6.61
N GLY A 33 8.00 13.12 -5.53
CA GLY A 33 7.72 13.81 -4.28
C GLY A 33 8.98 14.38 -3.64
N ALA A 34 10.13 13.69 -3.76
CA ALA A 34 11.39 14.18 -3.24
C ALA A 34 11.88 15.38 -4.06
N GLU A 35 11.82 15.30 -5.39
CA GLU A 35 12.09 16.44 -6.27
C GLU A 35 11.18 17.64 -5.92
N LEU A 36 9.88 17.39 -5.73
CA LEU A 36 8.92 18.43 -5.35
C LEU A 36 9.23 19.05 -3.99
N ALA A 37 9.65 18.25 -3.00
CA ALA A 37 10.05 18.75 -1.69
C ALA A 37 11.30 19.65 -1.78
N PHE A 38 12.27 19.31 -2.65
CA PHE A 38 13.47 20.14 -2.85
C PHE A 38 13.17 21.54 -3.41
N ILE A 39 12.13 21.68 -4.22
CA ILE A 39 11.70 22.98 -4.77
C ILE A 39 10.68 23.72 -3.87
N GLY A 40 10.52 23.27 -2.61
CA GLY A 40 9.65 23.92 -1.61
C GLY A 40 8.20 23.43 -1.59
N GLY A 41 7.90 22.33 -2.29
CA GLY A 41 6.59 21.69 -2.25
C GLY A 41 6.36 20.83 -1.00
N SER A 42 5.22 20.14 -0.96
CA SER A 42 4.81 19.37 0.22
C SER A 42 5.62 18.08 0.40
N TRP A 43 6.17 17.88 1.60
CA TRP A 43 6.88 16.66 2.01
C TRP A 43 5.95 15.43 2.08
N TYR A 44 4.64 15.65 2.09
CA TYR A 44 3.60 14.63 2.13
C TYR A 44 3.81 13.51 1.10
N TYR A 45 4.17 13.88 -0.14
CA TYR A 45 4.31 12.93 -1.25
C TYR A 45 5.45 11.94 -1.04
N VAL A 46 6.55 12.38 -0.41
CA VAL A 46 7.67 11.49 -0.06
C VAL A 46 7.22 10.47 0.98
N VAL A 47 6.59 10.94 2.05
CA VAL A 47 6.18 10.09 3.16
C VAL A 47 5.13 9.07 2.73
N VAL A 48 4.12 9.50 1.98
CA VAL A 48 3.10 8.59 1.45
C VAL A 48 3.66 7.67 0.37
N GLY A 49 4.50 8.18 -0.54
CA GLY A 49 5.16 7.35 -1.55
C GLY A 49 5.96 6.20 -0.93
N LEU A 50 6.77 6.50 0.09
CA LEU A 50 7.53 5.49 0.82
C LEU A 50 6.61 4.50 1.56
N ALA A 51 5.60 4.99 2.28
CA ALA A 51 4.66 4.13 3.01
C ALA A 51 3.90 3.18 2.06
N VAL A 52 3.47 3.67 0.90
CA VAL A 52 2.77 2.92 -0.14
C VAL A 52 3.70 1.87 -0.77
N THR A 53 4.96 2.24 -1.10
CA THR A 53 5.95 1.28 -1.61
C THR A 53 6.21 0.17 -0.60
N VAL A 54 6.45 0.50 0.67
CA VAL A 54 6.69 -0.48 1.74
C VAL A 54 5.46 -1.38 1.94
N ALA A 55 4.27 -0.79 1.89
CA ALA A 55 3.01 -1.54 1.98
C ALA A 55 2.90 -2.59 0.87
N GLY A 56 3.16 -2.20 -0.38
CA GLY A 56 3.15 -3.12 -1.52
C GLY A 56 4.19 -4.23 -1.39
N VAL A 57 5.42 -3.92 -0.94
CA VAL A 57 6.46 -4.93 -0.68
C VAL A 57 6.00 -5.93 0.37
N LEU A 58 5.45 -5.45 1.49
CA LEU A 58 4.93 -6.31 2.56
C LEU A 58 3.77 -7.18 2.08
N MET A 59 2.88 -6.66 1.23
CA MET A 59 1.81 -7.43 0.60
C MET A 59 2.36 -8.52 -0.33
N ALA A 60 3.39 -8.23 -1.13
CA ALA A 60 4.06 -9.22 -1.99
C ALA A 60 4.77 -10.32 -1.17
N MET A 61 5.19 -10.01 0.06
CA MET A 61 5.71 -10.98 1.03
C MET A 61 4.60 -11.79 1.74
N GLY A 62 3.32 -11.50 1.46
CA GLY A 62 2.17 -12.16 2.05
C GLY A 62 1.86 -11.72 3.49
N ARG A 63 2.26 -10.50 3.89
CA ARG A 63 2.09 -9.99 5.26
C ARG A 63 0.89 -9.07 5.36
N VAL A 64 0.02 -9.29 6.35
CA VAL A 64 -1.16 -8.44 6.63
C VAL A 64 -0.74 -7.02 6.98
N ALA A 65 0.42 -6.84 7.61
CA ALA A 65 1.01 -5.54 7.89
C ALA A 65 1.10 -4.62 6.65
N GLY A 66 1.33 -5.18 5.46
CA GLY A 66 1.36 -4.40 4.22
C GLY A 66 0.01 -3.79 3.88
N GLY A 67 -1.06 -4.59 3.94
CA GLY A 67 -2.41 -4.08 3.71
C GLY A 67 -2.81 -3.02 4.73
N LEU A 68 -2.50 -3.24 6.01
CA LEU A 68 -2.80 -2.26 7.07
C LEU A 68 -2.02 -0.95 6.89
N LEU A 69 -0.74 -1.03 6.50
CA LEU A 69 0.08 0.16 6.22
C LEU A 69 -0.48 0.97 5.05
N TYR A 70 -0.94 0.31 3.98
CA TYR A 70 -1.60 0.99 2.87
C TYR A 70 -2.87 1.73 3.34
N LEU A 71 -3.71 1.09 4.14
CA LEU A 71 -4.93 1.71 4.66
C LEU A 71 -4.63 2.90 5.58
N ALA A 72 -3.60 2.79 6.42
CA ALA A 72 -3.13 3.90 7.24
C ALA A 72 -2.62 5.08 6.38
N ALA A 73 -1.88 4.78 5.31
CA ALA A 73 -1.42 5.80 4.37
C ALA A 73 -2.60 6.52 3.69
N VAL A 74 -3.65 5.80 3.28
CA VAL A 74 -4.86 6.40 2.71
C VAL A 74 -5.62 7.27 3.73
N ALA A 75 -5.73 6.82 4.98
CA ALA A 75 -6.32 7.64 6.03
C ALA A 75 -5.53 8.95 6.24
N PHE A 76 -4.20 8.87 6.24
CA PHE A 76 -3.34 10.04 6.29
C PHE A 76 -3.52 10.95 5.06
N THR A 77 -3.67 10.37 3.85
CA THR A 77 -4.01 11.10 2.62
C THR A 77 -5.29 11.90 2.77
N TRP A 78 -6.34 11.32 3.35
CA TRP A 78 -7.60 12.02 3.59
C TRP A 78 -7.43 13.18 4.56
N LEU A 79 -6.74 12.98 5.68
CA LEU A 79 -6.47 14.03 6.65
C LEU A 79 -5.68 15.19 6.01
N TRP A 80 -4.63 14.86 5.26
CA TRP A 80 -3.81 15.86 4.56
C TRP A 80 -4.62 16.59 3.47
N ALA A 81 -5.40 15.89 2.67
CA ALA A 81 -6.18 16.49 1.59
C ALA A 81 -7.25 17.46 2.15
N VAL A 82 -7.95 17.07 3.21
CA VAL A 82 -8.92 17.94 3.88
C VAL A 82 -8.24 19.15 4.51
N TRP A 83 -7.03 19.00 5.05
CA TRP A 83 -6.27 20.14 5.56
C TRP A 83 -5.86 21.13 4.46
N GLU A 84 -5.50 20.62 3.28
CA GLU A 84 -5.00 21.44 2.16
C GLU A 84 -6.11 22.18 1.40
N VAL A 85 -7.22 21.49 1.12
CA VAL A 85 -8.30 22.03 0.25
C VAL A 85 -9.67 22.11 0.94
N GLY A 86 -9.76 21.75 2.22
CA GLY A 86 -11.03 21.69 2.94
C GLY A 86 -11.96 20.61 2.38
N PHE A 87 -13.26 20.90 2.40
CA PHE A 87 -14.31 20.03 1.86
C PHE A 87 -14.67 20.34 0.41
N ASP A 88 -13.78 20.98 -0.34
CA ASP A 88 -13.97 21.17 -1.78
C ASP A 88 -13.89 19.83 -2.51
N GLY A 89 -15.02 19.34 -3.01
CA GLY A 89 -15.10 18.06 -3.71
C GLY A 89 -14.19 17.99 -4.94
N TRP A 90 -14.00 19.11 -5.65
CA TRP A 90 -13.14 19.17 -6.84
C TRP A 90 -11.65 19.11 -6.48
N GLY A 91 -11.24 19.77 -5.39
CA GLY A 91 -9.91 19.63 -4.83
C GLY A 91 -9.65 18.23 -4.25
N LEU A 92 -10.63 17.64 -3.57
CA LEU A 92 -10.46 16.35 -2.90
C LEU A 92 -10.36 15.18 -3.91
N LEU A 93 -11.24 15.16 -4.92
CA LEU A 93 -11.35 14.05 -5.88
C LEU A 93 -10.01 13.58 -6.45
N PRO A 94 -9.16 14.44 -7.08
CA PRO A 94 -7.89 14.00 -7.65
C PRO A 94 -6.87 13.51 -6.61
N ARG A 95 -7.01 13.90 -5.35
CA ARG A 95 -6.07 13.53 -4.27
C ARG A 95 -6.42 12.18 -3.66
N VAL A 96 -7.72 11.94 -3.42
CA VAL A 96 -8.17 10.79 -2.60
C VAL A 96 -8.75 9.64 -3.42
N PHE A 97 -9.26 9.89 -4.63
CA PHE A 97 -9.99 8.88 -5.40
C PHE A 97 -9.15 7.66 -5.74
N GLY A 98 -7.99 7.87 -6.39
CA GLY A 98 -7.09 6.78 -6.77
C GLY A 98 -6.62 5.93 -5.57
N PRO A 99 -6.07 6.56 -4.51
CA PRO A 99 -5.67 5.83 -3.31
C PRO A 99 -6.80 5.06 -2.64
N THR A 100 -8.00 5.65 -2.57
CA THR A 100 -9.18 5.02 -1.97
C THR A 100 -9.69 3.85 -2.81
N LEU A 101 -9.67 3.96 -4.13
CA LEU A 101 -10.07 2.86 -5.03
C LEU A 101 -9.17 1.63 -4.83
N LEU A 102 -7.86 1.84 -4.75
CA LEU A 102 -6.91 0.78 -4.44
C LEU A 102 -7.10 0.25 -3.00
N ALA A 103 -7.51 1.10 -2.04
CA ALA A 103 -7.81 0.67 -0.67
C ALA A 103 -8.91 -0.38 -0.62
N VAL A 104 -9.94 -0.25 -1.47
CA VAL A 104 -10.99 -1.28 -1.60
C VAL A 104 -10.37 -2.61 -2.04
N GLY A 105 -9.49 -2.60 -3.06
CA GLY A 105 -8.76 -3.79 -3.48
C GLY A 105 -7.91 -4.40 -2.35
N VAL A 106 -7.24 -3.55 -1.56
CA VAL A 106 -6.43 -3.99 -0.41
C VAL A 106 -7.29 -4.66 0.65
N VAL A 107 -8.45 -4.08 1.01
CA VAL A 107 -9.39 -4.67 1.97
C VAL A 107 -9.85 -6.06 1.50
N LEU A 108 -10.18 -6.20 0.22
CA LEU A 108 -10.58 -7.50 -0.37
C LEU A 108 -9.45 -8.54 -0.33
N CYS A 109 -8.18 -8.11 -0.34
CA CYS A 109 -7.02 -8.99 -0.24
C CYS A 109 -6.63 -9.36 1.21
N LEU A 110 -7.13 -8.66 2.23
CA LEU A 110 -6.82 -8.96 3.64
C LEU A 110 -7.07 -10.43 4.06
N PRO A 111 -8.19 -11.10 3.72
CA PRO A 111 -8.36 -12.50 4.10
C PRO A 111 -7.32 -13.43 3.45
N VAL A 112 -6.87 -13.11 2.23
CA VAL A 112 -5.82 -13.87 1.53
C VAL A 112 -4.48 -13.70 2.23
N LEU A 113 -4.12 -12.46 2.57
CA LEU A 113 -2.90 -12.15 3.33
C LEU A 113 -2.90 -12.84 4.70
N LYS A 114 -4.03 -12.83 5.43
CA LYS A 114 -4.18 -13.52 6.72
C LYS A 114 -3.90 -15.02 6.61
N ARG A 115 -4.40 -15.69 5.57
CA ARG A 115 -4.15 -17.12 5.33
C ARG A 115 -2.68 -17.39 5.01
N ALA A 116 -2.06 -16.55 4.17
CA ALA A 116 -0.65 -16.68 3.80
C ALA A 116 0.28 -16.50 5.03
N GLU A 117 -0.01 -15.51 5.87
CA GLU A 117 0.76 -15.25 7.10
C GLU A 117 0.59 -16.37 8.14
N ALA A 118 -0.63 -16.89 8.31
CA ALA A 118 -0.90 -18.03 9.18
C ALA A 118 -0.11 -19.28 8.74
N ALA A 119 -0.18 -19.64 7.45
CA ALA A 119 0.56 -20.77 6.89
C ALA A 119 2.07 -20.66 7.12
N ARG A 120 2.64 -19.45 6.94
CA ARG A 120 4.06 -19.17 7.22
C ARG A 120 4.39 -19.42 8.70
N SER A 121 3.53 -18.98 9.62
CA SER A 121 3.78 -19.12 11.07
C SER A 121 3.76 -20.57 11.56
N THR A 122 2.90 -21.41 10.98
CA THR A 122 2.86 -22.85 11.28
C THR A 122 4.14 -23.54 10.84
N LEU A 123 4.60 -23.27 9.62
CA LEU A 123 5.85 -23.85 9.10
C LEU A 123 7.07 -23.48 9.96
N VAL A 124 7.13 -22.25 10.46
CA VAL A 124 8.22 -21.82 11.35
C VAL A 124 8.18 -22.56 12.69
N ARG A 125 6.99 -22.88 13.22
CA ARG A 125 6.84 -23.63 14.47
C ARG A 125 7.21 -25.10 14.33
N GLU A 126 6.96 -25.72 13.18
CA GLU A 126 7.29 -27.14 12.94
C GLU A 126 8.80 -27.38 12.79
N VAL A 127 9.56 -26.36 12.39
CA VAL A 127 11.01 -26.45 12.15
C VAL A 127 11.84 -26.09 13.39
N ALA A 128 11.23 -25.47 14.40
CA ALA A 128 11.87 -25.03 15.64
C ALA A 128 11.78 -26.11 16.74
#